data_AF-A0A955MZQ7-F1
#
_entry.id   AF-A0A955MZQ7-F1
#
_cell.length_a   1.000
_cell.length_b   1.000
_cell.length_c   1.000
_cell.angle_alpha   90.00
_cell.angle_beta   90.00
_cell.angle_gamma   90.00
#
_symmetry.space_group_name_H-M   'P 1'
#
loop_
_entity.id
_entity.type
_entity.pdbx_description
1 polymer ?
#
loop_
_entity_poly.entity_id
_entity_poly.type
_entity_poly.pdbx_seq_one_letter_code
_entity_poly.pdbx_strand_id
1 'polypeptide(L)'
;EASADPLANNWIGALTNNLGWTFHDRGDSEKALEMFDRSLAFYSEKGLDPQARIARWSRAKILRVLGRTEDALGIQESLLKEFEEIGEVDGYVFEELGECLLALDRAEEAKPYFHRAYEELSKDDWLVQNESDRLERIKRLSTSD
;
A
#
# COMPACT_ATOMS: atom_id res chain seq x y z
N GLU A 1 -5.12 25.72 8.72
CA GLU A 1 -4.75 25.92 10.13
C GLU A 1 -3.50 25.14 10.44
N ALA A 2 -2.41 25.82 10.80
CA ALA A 2 -1.23 25.19 11.40
C ALA A 2 -1.31 25.48 12.90
N SER A 3 -1.41 24.44 13.73
CA SER A 3 -1.33 24.61 15.18
C SER A 3 0.09 25.06 15.53
N ALA A 4 0.20 26.04 16.42
CA ALA A 4 1.48 26.55 16.91
C ALA A 4 2.20 25.57 17.84
N ASP A 5 1.58 24.43 18.18
CA ASP A 5 2.16 23.38 19.01
C ASP A 5 3.02 22.42 18.16
N PRO A 6 4.35 22.36 18.37
CA PRO A 6 5.24 21.43 17.68
C PRO A 6 4.84 19.97 17.87
N LEU A 7 4.21 19.62 19.00
CA LEU A 7 3.75 18.26 19.27
C LEU A 7 2.53 17.91 18.41
N ALA A 8 1.60 18.84 18.21
CA ALA A 8 0.45 18.66 17.33
C ALA A 8 0.86 18.44 15.87
N ASN A 9 1.94 19.08 15.44
CA ASN A 9 2.47 18.91 14.09
C ASN A 9 3.02 17.50 13.86
N ASN A 10 3.52 16.81 14.89
CA ASN A 10 4.04 15.44 14.76
C ASN A 10 2.95 14.39 14.50
N TRP A 11 1.69 14.70 14.80
CA TRP A 11 0.55 13.80 14.58
C TRP A 11 -0.06 13.93 13.19
N ILE A 12 0.32 14.96 12.41
CA ILE A 12 -0.30 15.24 11.10
C ILE A 12 -0.24 14.01 10.21
N GLY A 13 0.95 13.42 10.02
CA GLY A 13 1.12 12.23 9.17
C GLY A 13 0.19 11.09 9.57
N ALA A 14 0.24 10.67 10.84
CA ALA A 14 -0.54 9.53 11.32
C ALA A 14 -2.07 9.79 11.25
N LEU A 15 -2.50 11.01 11.61
CA LEU A 15 -3.91 11.40 11.52
C LEU A 15 -4.40 11.39 10.07
N THR A 16 -3.62 11.94 9.15
CA THR A 16 -3.99 11.97 7.73
C THR A 16 -3.98 10.56 7.13
N ASN A 17 -3.04 9.70 7.49
CA ASN A 17 -3.05 8.30 7.06
C ASN A 17 -4.34 7.57 7.52
N ASN A 18 -4.71 7.74 8.79
CA ASN A 18 -5.92 7.11 9.33
C ASN A 18 -7.20 7.67 8.72
N LEU A 19 -7.24 8.98 8.45
CA LEU A 19 -8.34 9.60 7.72
C LEU A 19 -8.44 9.10 6.29
N GLY A 20 -7.32 8.83 5.63
CA GLY A 20 -7.27 8.21 4.31
C GLY A 20 -8.04 6.90 4.27
N TRP A 21 -7.73 5.97 5.19
CA TRP A 21 -8.47 4.71 5.32
C TRP A 21 -9.95 4.94 5.68
N THR A 22 -10.24 5.86 6.60
CA THR A 22 -11.62 6.19 6.99
C THR A 22 -12.46 6.68 5.80
N PHE A 23 -11.89 7.51 4.91
CA PHE A 23 -12.59 7.97 3.72
C PHE A 23 -12.76 6.85 2.69
N HIS A 24 -11.73 6.02 2.50
CA HIS A 24 -11.80 4.86 1.63
C HIS A 24 -12.91 3.89 2.05
N ASP A 25 -13.01 3.56 3.33
CA ASP A 25 -14.04 2.66 3.89
C ASP A 25 -15.46 3.22 3.71
N ARG A 26 -15.59 4.54 3.55
CA ARG A 26 -16.86 5.23 3.24
C ARG A 26 -17.14 5.36 1.74
N GLY A 27 -16.24 4.86 0.89
CA GLY A 27 -16.33 4.95 -0.57
C GLY A 27 -15.85 6.28 -1.16
N ASP A 28 -15.28 7.18 -0.36
CA ASP A 28 -14.78 8.48 -0.81
C ASP A 28 -13.28 8.40 -1.15
N SER A 29 -12.97 7.67 -2.23
CA SER A 29 -11.59 7.38 -2.64
C SER A 29 -10.79 8.62 -3.04
N GLU A 30 -11.45 9.68 -3.53
CA GLU A 30 -10.77 10.95 -3.85
C GLU A 30 -10.30 11.67 -2.59
N LYS A 31 -11.14 11.75 -1.54
CA LYS A 31 -10.67 12.29 -0.25
C LYS A 31 -9.64 11.39 0.41
N ALA A 32 -9.75 10.08 0.24
CA ALA A 32 -8.72 9.17 0.73
C ALA A 32 -7.36 9.51 0.10
N LEU A 33 -7.33 9.74 -1.21
CA LEU A 33 -6.12 10.12 -1.94
C LEU A 33 -5.53 11.43 -1.41
N GLU A 34 -6.35 12.47 -1.22
CA GLU A 34 -5.92 13.76 -0.65
C GLU A 34 -5.26 13.58 0.72
N MET A 35 -5.83 12.73 1.58
CA MET A 35 -5.29 12.49 2.91
C MET A 35 -3.97 11.72 2.88
N PHE A 36 -3.82 10.72 1.99
CA PHE A 36 -2.54 10.03 1.83
C PHE A 36 -1.46 10.92 1.22
N ASP A 37 -1.81 11.81 0.28
CA ASP A 37 -0.90 12.82 -0.26
C ASP A 37 -0.36 13.75 0.83
N ARG A 38 -1.26 14.20 1.72
CA ARG A 38 -0.88 15.03 2.86
C ARG A 38 0.00 14.29 3.87
N SER A 39 -0.29 13.01 4.11
CA SER A 39 0.54 12.15 4.96
C SER A 39 1.94 11.96 4.38
N LEU A 40 2.02 11.71 3.07
CA LEU A 40 3.27 11.51 2.37
C LEU A 40 4.12 12.78 2.40
N ALA A 41 3.54 13.93 2.04
CA ALA A 41 4.24 15.21 2.10
C ALA A 41 4.83 15.47 3.49
N PHE A 42 4.04 15.22 4.54
CA PHE A 42 4.51 15.37 5.91
C PHE A 42 5.70 14.46 6.25
N TYR A 43 5.62 13.16 5.95
CA TYR A 43 6.71 12.23 6.28
C TYR A 43 7.97 12.47 5.45
N SER A 44 7.83 12.85 4.18
CA SER A 44 8.95 13.22 3.33
C SER A 44 9.65 14.49 3.82
N GLU A 45 8.90 15.53 4.23
CA GLU A 45 9.48 16.74 4.81
C GLU A 45 10.25 16.48 6.11
N LYS A 46 9.84 15.45 6.88
CA LYS A 46 10.49 15.07 8.13
C LYS A 46 11.64 14.06 7.96
N GLY A 47 11.88 13.54 6.76
CA GLY A 47 12.86 12.48 6.52
C GLY A 47 12.51 11.17 7.22
N LEU A 48 11.22 10.88 7.36
CA LEU A 48 10.70 9.70 8.03
C LEU A 48 10.40 8.61 6.98
N ASP A 49 11.46 8.01 6.44
CA ASP A 49 11.40 7.12 5.28
C ASP A 49 10.48 5.89 5.46
N PRO A 50 10.46 5.19 6.62
CA PRO A 50 9.52 4.07 6.81
C PRO A 50 8.05 4.49 6.71
N GLN A 51 7.69 5.63 7.31
CA GLN A 51 6.32 6.14 7.28
C GLN A 51 5.96 6.71 5.90
N ALA A 52 6.92 7.31 5.21
CA ALA A 52 6.76 7.76 3.82
C ALA A 52 6.53 6.58 2.86
N ARG A 53 7.18 5.42 3.09
CA ARG A 53 6.92 4.17 2.35
C ARG A 53 5.46 3.71 2.54
N ILE A 54 4.98 3.67 3.77
CA ILE A 54 3.57 3.29 4.08
C ILE A 54 2.59 4.25 3.41
N ALA A 55 2.83 5.56 3.47
CA ALA A 55 1.96 6.55 2.84
C ALA A 55 1.95 6.42 1.30
N ARG A 56 3.11 6.16 0.67
CA ARG A 56 3.21 5.88 -0.78
C ARG A 56 2.44 4.63 -1.17
N TRP A 57 2.59 3.55 -0.42
CA TRP A 57 1.87 2.29 -0.65
C TRP A 57 0.35 2.51 -0.59
N SER A 58 -0.10 3.22 0.45
CA SER A 58 -1.52 3.52 0.66
C SER A 58 -2.08 4.37 -0.47
N ARG A 59 -1.35 5.42 -0.87
CA ARG A 59 -1.68 6.25 -2.03
C ARG A 59 -1.82 5.44 -3.31
N ALA A 60 -0.88 4.54 -3.59
CA ALA A 60 -0.90 3.69 -4.79
C ALA A 60 -2.13 2.77 -4.81
N LYS A 61 -2.47 2.15 -3.67
CA LYS A 61 -3.69 1.35 -3.55
C LYS A 61 -4.95 2.16 -3.91
N ILE A 62 -5.05 3.40 -3.42
CA ILE A 62 -6.19 4.26 -3.74
C ILE A 62 -6.21 4.67 -5.22
N LEU A 63 -5.05 4.93 -5.83
CA LEU A 63 -4.97 5.21 -7.27
C LEU A 63 -5.51 4.04 -8.10
N ARG A 64 -5.17 2.80 -7.73
CA ARG A 64 -5.74 1.59 -8.36
C ARG A 64 -7.26 1.53 -8.20
N VAL A 65 -7.79 1.81 -7.01
CA VAL A 65 -9.25 1.87 -6.76
C VAL A 65 -9.94 2.93 -7.62
N LEU A 66 -9.27 4.04 -7.90
CA LEU A 66 -9.75 5.11 -8.78
C LEU A 66 -9.58 4.80 -10.29
N GLY A 67 -9.08 3.61 -10.64
CA GLY A 67 -8.82 3.22 -12.03
C GLY A 67 -7.56 3.83 -12.64
N ARG A 68 -6.73 4.51 -11.83
CA ARG A 68 -5.42 5.05 -12.23
C ARG A 68 -4.34 4.00 -11.99
N THR A 69 -4.55 2.82 -12.57
CA THR A 69 -3.80 1.61 -12.23
C THR A 69 -2.35 1.66 -12.68
N GLU A 70 -2.03 2.32 -13.80
CA GLU A 70 -0.65 2.51 -14.25
C GLU A 70 0.16 3.40 -13.30
N ASP A 71 -0.46 4.48 -12.78
CA ASP A 71 0.17 5.33 -11.77
C ASP A 71 0.44 4.52 -10.48
N ALA A 72 -0.52 3.69 -10.07
CA ALA A 72 -0.39 2.82 -8.91
C ALA A 72 0.75 1.82 -9.08
N LEU A 73 0.80 1.15 -10.25
CA LEU A 73 1.84 0.18 -10.58
C LEU A 73 3.24 0.80 -10.49
N GLY A 74 3.44 1.97 -11.11
CA GLY A 74 4.75 2.64 -11.08
C GLY A 74 5.22 3.02 -9.66
N ILE A 75 4.30 3.38 -8.77
CA ILE A 75 4.64 3.66 -7.36
C ILE A 75 5.04 2.37 -6.64
N GLN A 76 4.30 1.27 -6.84
CA GLN A 76 4.61 -0.01 -6.21
C GLN A 76 5.94 -0.59 -6.73
N GLU A 77 6.24 -0.46 -8.02
CA GLU A 77 7.53 -0.85 -8.60
C GLU A 77 8.69 -0.04 -8.00
N SER A 78 8.49 1.27 -7.82
CA SER A 78 9.48 2.12 -7.15
C SER A 78 9.69 1.72 -5.68
N LEU A 79 8.63 1.34 -4.96
CA LEU A 79 8.73 0.86 -3.58
C LEU A 79 9.48 -0.47 -3.53
N LEU A 80 9.16 -1.41 -4.42
CA LEU A 80 9.87 -2.68 -4.51
C LEU A 80 11.37 -2.47 -4.69
N LYS A 81 11.76 -1.62 -5.64
CA LYS A 81 13.18 -1.31 -5.87
C LYS A 81 13.87 -0.75 -4.62
N GLU A 82 13.20 0.14 -3.90
CA GLU A 82 13.74 0.72 -2.65
C GLU A 82 13.91 -0.33 -1.55
N PHE A 83 12.95 -1.25 -1.38
CA PHE A 83 13.06 -2.38 -0.45
C PHE A 83 14.22 -3.30 -0.83
N GLU A 84 14.41 -3.59 -2.12
CA GLU A 84 15.54 -4.38 -2.62
C GLU A 84 16.90 -3.69 -2.34
N GLU A 85 16.99 -2.37 -2.51
CA GLU A 85 18.21 -1.59 -2.25
C GLU A 85 18.64 -1.62 -0.78
N ILE A 86 17.68 -1.66 0.15
CA ILE A 86 17.95 -1.75 1.59
C ILE A 86 17.98 -3.18 2.13
N GLY A 87 17.75 -4.19 1.28
CA GLY A 87 17.75 -5.61 1.66
C GLY A 87 16.56 -6.04 2.52
N GLU A 88 15.44 -5.32 2.42
CA GLU A 88 14.18 -5.63 3.10
C GLU A 88 13.15 -6.20 2.11
N VAL A 89 12.09 -6.81 2.65
CA VAL A 89 11.01 -7.40 1.87
C VAL A 89 9.67 -6.98 2.48
N ASP A 90 8.71 -6.58 1.63
CA ASP A 90 7.36 -6.21 2.05
C ASP A 90 6.32 -6.99 1.23
N GLY A 91 5.61 -7.90 1.90
CA GLY A 91 4.56 -8.73 1.29
C GLY A 91 3.38 -7.94 0.75
N TYR A 92 3.08 -6.77 1.32
CA TYR A 92 1.98 -5.91 0.89
C TYR A 92 2.32 -5.17 -0.41
N VAL A 93 3.59 -4.86 -0.66
CA VAL A 93 4.03 -4.32 -1.96
C VAL A 93 3.83 -5.36 -3.06
N PHE A 94 4.20 -6.63 -2.81
CA PHE A 94 3.95 -7.70 -3.78
C PHE A 94 2.47 -7.92 -4.05
N GLU A 95 1.64 -7.90 -3.01
CA GLU A 95 0.19 -8.05 -3.20
C GLU A 95 -0.35 -6.93 -4.09
N GLU A 96 -0.01 -5.67 -3.83
CA GLU A 96 -0.50 -4.55 -4.63
C GLU A 96 0.07 -4.54 -6.06
N LEU A 97 1.30 -5.01 -6.29
CA LEU A 97 1.82 -5.24 -7.64
C LEU A 97 0.97 -6.28 -8.40
N GLY A 98 0.64 -7.40 -7.75
CA GLY A 98 -0.24 -8.41 -8.30
C GLY A 98 -1.64 -7.84 -8.61
N GLU A 99 -2.22 -7.08 -7.69
CA GLU A 99 -3.53 -6.46 -7.87
C GLU A 99 -3.53 -5.41 -9.00
N CYS A 100 -2.47 -4.60 -9.13
CA CYS A 100 -2.33 -3.65 -10.23
C CYS A 100 -2.27 -4.40 -11.57
N LEU A 101 -1.47 -5.45 -11.66
CA LEU A 101 -1.32 -6.24 -12.88
C LEU A 101 -2.62 -6.97 -13.26
N LEU A 102 -3.37 -7.51 -12.28
CA LEU A 102 -4.70 -8.07 -12.54
C LEU A 102 -5.67 -7.02 -13.06
N ALA A 103 -5.70 -5.83 -12.47
CA ALA A 103 -6.57 -4.74 -12.92
C ALA A 103 -6.20 -4.20 -14.32
N LEU A 104 -4.99 -4.51 -14.82
CA LEU A 104 -4.53 -4.22 -16.17
C LEU A 104 -4.67 -5.42 -17.13
N ASP A 105 -5.41 -6.46 -16.76
CA ASP A 105 -5.57 -7.71 -17.52
C ASP A 105 -4.23 -8.46 -17.78
N ARG A 106 -3.20 -8.22 -16.95
CA ARG A 106 -1.87 -8.84 -17.03
C ARG A 106 -1.72 -9.98 -16.02
N ALA A 107 -2.67 -10.91 -16.02
CA ALA A 107 -2.77 -11.95 -15.00
C ALA A 107 -1.54 -12.88 -14.93
N GLU A 108 -0.91 -13.19 -16.06
CA GLU A 108 0.33 -14.00 -16.07
C GLU A 108 1.48 -13.32 -15.33
N GLU A 109 1.61 -12.00 -15.48
CA GLU A 109 2.65 -11.22 -14.83
C GLU A 109 2.36 -11.00 -13.34
N ALA A 110 1.09 -11.04 -12.94
CA ALA A 110 0.66 -10.88 -11.55
C ALA A 110 1.02 -12.08 -10.67
N LYS A 111 1.01 -13.30 -11.22
CA LYS A 111 1.25 -14.57 -10.49
C LYS A 111 2.51 -14.60 -9.64
N PRO A 112 3.72 -14.28 -10.17
CA PRO A 112 4.93 -14.29 -9.36
C PRO A 112 4.86 -13.32 -8.19
N TYR A 113 4.14 -12.19 -8.33
CA TYR A 113 3.94 -11.26 -7.24
C TYR A 113 2.98 -11.82 -6.19
N PHE A 114 1.86 -12.43 -6.57
CA PHE A 114 0.99 -13.10 -5.59
C PHE A 114 1.67 -14.26 -4.88
N HIS A 115 2.55 -14.99 -5.57
CA HIS A 115 3.35 -16.05 -4.95
C HIS A 115 4.22 -15.48 -3.82
N ARG A 116 5.02 -14.44 -4.12
CA ARG A 116 5.88 -13.77 -3.13
C ARG A 116 5.06 -13.12 -2.02
N ALA A 117 3.91 -12.52 -2.35
CA ALA A 117 2.99 -11.96 -1.37
C ALA A 117 2.50 -13.04 -0.39
N TYR A 118 2.08 -14.21 -0.90
CA TYR A 118 1.66 -15.31 -0.05
C TYR A 118 2.82 -15.83 0.83
N GLU A 119 4.01 -16.03 0.26
CA GLU A 119 5.17 -16.49 1.02
C GLU A 119 5.50 -15.58 2.20
N GLU A 120 5.43 -14.26 2.02
CA GLU A 120 5.74 -13.30 3.08
C GLU A 120 4.58 -13.09 4.06
N LEU A 121 3.37 -12.85 3.56
CA LEU A 121 2.21 -12.53 4.40
C LEU A 121 1.70 -13.75 5.19
N SER A 122 1.95 -14.97 4.73
CA SER A 122 1.60 -16.19 5.48
C SER A 122 2.47 -16.43 6.72
N LYS A 123 3.55 -15.65 6.90
CA LYS A 123 4.40 -15.70 8.11
C LYS A 123 3.83 -14.84 9.25
N ASP A 124 2.88 -13.95 8.97
CA ASP A 124 2.25 -13.09 9.97
C ASP A 124 1.09 -13.85 10.66
N ASP A 125 1.32 -14.25 11.91
CA ASP A 125 0.33 -14.97 12.73
C ASP A 125 -1.01 -14.23 12.84
N TRP A 126 -1.00 -12.90 12.87
CA TRP A 126 -2.22 -12.11 12.95
C TRP A 126 -3.01 -12.20 11.64
N LEU A 127 -2.34 -12.07 10.48
CA LEU A 127 -3.00 -12.24 9.18
C LEU A 127 -3.54 -13.65 8.99
N VAL A 128 -2.78 -14.68 9.39
CA VAL A 128 -3.22 -16.07 9.30
C VAL A 128 -4.51 -16.31 10.10
N GLN A 129 -4.64 -15.69 11.27
CA GLN A 129 -5.80 -15.87 12.15
C GLN A 129 -7.00 -14.99 11.77
N ASN A 130 -6.77 -13.78 11.25
CA ASN A 130 -7.81 -12.77 11.08
C ASN A 130 -8.18 -12.48 9.61
N GLU A 131 -7.30 -12.82 8.67
CA GLU A 131 -7.47 -12.57 7.23
C GLU A 131 -7.19 -13.82 6.38
N SER A 132 -7.60 -15.00 6.87
CA SER A 132 -7.43 -16.28 6.16
C SER A 132 -7.97 -16.24 4.73
N ASP A 133 -9.14 -15.61 4.53
CA ASP A 133 -9.79 -15.51 3.22
C ASP A 133 -8.96 -14.70 2.22
N ARG A 134 -8.29 -13.64 2.70
CA ARG A 134 -7.37 -12.82 1.90
C ARG A 134 -6.15 -13.64 1.49
N LEU A 135 -5.53 -14.34 2.45
CA LEU A 135 -4.36 -15.19 2.17
C LEU A 135 -4.70 -16.34 1.22
N GLU A 136 -5.87 -16.97 1.37
CA GLU A 136 -6.33 -18.00 0.45
C GLU A 136 -6.57 -17.44 -0.96
N ARG A 137 -7.10 -16.22 -1.08
CA ARG A 137 -7.26 -15.57 -2.39
C ARG A 137 -5.90 -15.30 -3.02
N ILE A 138 -4.95 -14.73 -2.28
CA ILE A 138 -3.58 -14.49 -2.77
C ILE A 138 -2.96 -15.81 -3.22
N LYS A 139 -3.11 -16.89 -2.43
CA LYS A 139 -2.63 -18.23 -2.79
C LYS A 139 -3.24 -18.74 -4.09
N ARG A 140 -4.56 -18.64 -4.26
CA ARG A 140 -5.22 -19.07 -5.50
C ARG A 140 -4.71 -18.29 -6.71
N LEU A 141 -4.51 -16.98 -6.56
CA LEU A 141 -3.98 -16.11 -7.62
C LEU A 141 -2.49 -16.34 -7.92
N SER A 142 -1.76 -17.01 -7.03
CA SER A 142 -0.36 -17.39 -7.25
C SER A 142 -0.19 -18.60 -8.19
N THR A 143 -1.27 -19.32 -8.48
CA THR A 143 -1.27 -20.53 -9.29
C THR A 143 -2.28 -20.42 -10.43
N SER A 144 -2.00 -21.05 -11.57
CA SER A 144 -3.04 -21.27 -12.59
C SER A 144 -3.70 -22.61 -12.29
N ASP A 145 -5.00 -22.71 -12.52
CA ASP A 145 -5.64 -24.01 -12.82
C ASP A 145 -4.99 -24.67 -14.05
#